data_AF-A0A370X5U2-F1
#
_entry.id   AF-A0A370X5U2-F1
#
_cell.length_a   1.000
_cell.length_b   1.000
_cell.length_c   1.000
_cell.angle_alpha   90.00
_cell.angle_beta   90.00
_cell.angle_gamma   90.00
#
_symmetry.space_group_name_H-M   'P 1'
#
loop_
_entity.id
_entity.type
_entity.pdbx_description
1 polymer ?
#
loop_
_entity_poly.entity_id
_entity_poly.type
_entity_poly.pdbx_seq_one_letter_code
_entity_poly.pdbx_strand_id
1 'polypeptide(L)'
;MPLWLPMGEVSKLLASVRHVTRERALDLFKYHTSTLYTLAFQAVCIEQILPVARSLKEIVPLAQEAYLGAYSGYWATSVGALIPAIEGSLTRIVSDLGTNATAPDKIDHAVNRAIETAAQLHFDRMWVPPEYKTCDYLFGQGERVFAFETFRRWLKNHFFCNTHEYDGVTWLNRHMFAHGTAASWQQPANFARMVVALATLAAIEYWYDASHSVSFFLPAMNDDRVGPKCKKARNATALAIRHQSLPVMPISASCSHINHKTRPGSSTRLHGDVADML
;
A
#
# COMPACT_ATOMS: atom_id res chain seq x y z
N MET A 1 -5.64 -6.31 2.13
CA MET A 1 -5.25 -5.89 3.49
C MET A 1 -3.76 -5.60 3.46
N PRO A 2 -3.34 -4.46 4.01
CA PRO A 2 -1.94 -4.13 4.10
C PRO A 2 -1.21 -5.12 5.01
N LEU A 3 -0.10 -5.64 4.50
CA LEU A 3 0.82 -6.44 5.30
C LEU A 3 1.31 -5.64 6.51
N TRP A 4 1.65 -6.35 7.58
CA TRP A 4 2.23 -5.81 8.81
C TRP A 4 1.32 -4.89 9.65
N LEU A 5 0.02 -4.77 9.30
CA LEU A 5 -0.96 -4.16 10.19
C LEU A 5 -1.72 -5.22 11.00
N PRO A 6 -1.86 -5.04 12.33
CA PRO A 6 -2.68 -5.93 13.13
C PRO A 6 -4.14 -5.92 12.67
N MET A 7 -4.77 -7.09 12.60
CA MET A 7 -6.19 -7.21 12.24
C MET A 7 -7.12 -6.37 13.13
N GLY A 8 -6.75 -6.15 14.39
CA GLY A 8 -7.48 -5.26 15.29
C GLY A 8 -7.52 -3.80 14.80
N GLU A 9 -6.41 -3.29 14.26
CA GLU A 9 -6.35 -1.92 13.72
C GLU A 9 -7.09 -1.81 12.39
N VAL A 10 -6.97 -2.83 11.53
CA VAL A 10 -7.74 -2.90 10.28
C VAL A 10 -9.24 -2.95 10.58
N SER A 11 -9.66 -3.73 11.57
CA SER A 11 -11.06 -3.84 11.98
C SER A 11 -11.61 -2.51 12.51
N LYS A 12 -10.81 -1.74 13.27
CA LYS A 12 -11.19 -0.39 13.72
C LYS A 12 -11.41 0.55 12.54
N LEU A 13 -10.51 0.55 11.56
CA LEU A 13 -10.63 1.33 10.33
C LEU A 13 -11.88 0.93 9.52
N LEU A 14 -12.12 -0.37 9.35
CA LEU A 14 -13.30 -0.86 8.62
C LEU A 14 -14.61 -0.55 9.35
N ALA A 15 -14.60 -0.59 10.69
CA ALA A 15 -15.75 -0.21 11.49
C ALA A 15 -16.06 1.29 11.40
N SER A 16 -15.03 2.15 11.37
CA SER A 16 -15.21 3.61 11.34
C SER A 16 -15.80 4.12 10.02
N VAL A 17 -15.61 3.38 8.93
CA VAL A 17 -16.06 3.78 7.58
C VAL A 17 -17.34 3.08 7.10
N ARG A 18 -17.88 2.13 7.87
CA ARG A 18 -18.99 1.26 7.42
C ARG A 18 -20.31 1.98 7.15
N HIS A 19 -20.59 3.05 7.89
CA HIS A 19 -21.90 3.72 7.91
C HIS A 19 -21.79 5.24 7.69
N VAL A 20 -20.78 5.68 6.94
CA VAL A 20 -20.54 7.11 6.65
C VAL A 20 -20.66 7.41 5.16
N THR A 21 -20.77 8.68 4.80
CA THR A 21 -20.75 9.10 3.39
C THR A 21 -19.38 8.83 2.77
N ARG A 22 -19.32 8.73 1.42
CA ARG A 22 -18.08 8.46 0.69
C ARG A 22 -17.00 9.47 1.03
N GLU A 23 -17.33 10.75 1.07
CA GLU A 23 -16.39 11.83 1.39
C GLU A 23 -15.84 11.68 2.81
N ARG A 24 -16.71 11.36 3.77
CA ARG A 24 -16.29 11.17 5.16
C ARG A 24 -15.44 9.92 5.34
N ALA A 25 -15.75 8.84 4.60
CA ALA A 25 -14.93 7.64 4.58
C ALA A 25 -13.50 7.98 4.13
N LEU A 26 -13.34 8.83 3.10
CA LEU A 26 -12.02 9.26 2.62
C LEU A 26 -11.20 10.00 3.66
N ASP A 27 -11.82 10.92 4.39
CA ASP A 27 -11.11 11.66 5.44
C ASP A 27 -10.68 10.73 6.58
N LEU A 28 -11.55 9.79 6.98
CA LEU A 28 -11.23 8.78 7.98
C LEU A 28 -10.12 7.85 7.48
N PHE A 29 -10.12 7.46 6.20
CA PHE A 29 -9.05 6.69 5.62
C PHE A 29 -7.73 7.44 5.63
N LYS A 30 -7.71 8.70 5.20
CA LYS A 30 -6.49 9.53 5.24
C LYS A 30 -5.95 9.62 6.66
N TYR A 31 -6.83 9.84 7.64
CA TYR A 31 -6.48 9.87 9.05
C TYR A 31 -5.85 8.54 9.50
N HIS A 32 -6.56 7.43 9.34
CA HIS A 32 -6.08 6.13 9.79
C HIS A 32 -4.78 5.72 9.06
N THR A 33 -4.70 5.92 7.75
CA THR A 33 -3.49 5.68 6.94
C THR A 33 -2.29 6.45 7.51
N SER A 34 -2.49 7.72 7.90
CA SER A 34 -1.41 8.54 8.48
C SER A 34 -0.96 8.05 9.86
N THR A 35 -1.87 7.45 10.64
CA THR A 35 -1.55 6.89 11.97
C THR A 35 -0.95 5.49 11.90
N LEU A 36 -1.29 4.71 10.87
CA LEU A 36 -0.84 3.33 10.70
C LEU A 36 0.51 3.27 9.99
N TYR A 37 0.66 4.01 8.89
CA TYR A 37 1.92 4.10 8.14
C TYR A 37 2.73 5.32 8.57
N THR A 38 3.12 5.29 9.84
CA THR A 38 3.98 6.33 10.41
C THR A 38 5.30 6.47 9.67
N LEU A 39 6.01 7.58 9.89
CA LEU A 39 7.37 7.81 9.41
C LEU A 39 8.30 6.63 9.72
N ALA A 40 8.24 6.14 10.96
CA ALA A 40 9.06 5.03 11.40
C ALA A 40 8.72 3.74 10.65
N PHE A 41 7.43 3.46 10.44
CA PHE A 41 6.98 2.32 9.65
C PHE A 41 7.53 2.36 8.22
N GLN A 42 7.39 3.50 7.55
CA GLN A 42 7.88 3.69 6.18
C GLN A 42 9.41 3.55 6.10
N ALA A 43 10.15 4.09 7.08
CA ALA A 43 11.60 3.94 7.16
C ALA A 43 12.02 2.47 7.33
N VAL A 44 11.30 1.68 8.15
CA VAL A 44 11.55 0.24 8.28
C VAL A 44 11.33 -0.49 6.96
N CYS A 45 10.26 -0.16 6.23
CA CYS A 45 10.01 -0.73 4.91
C CYS A 45 11.18 -0.48 3.96
N ILE A 46 11.62 0.77 3.85
CA ILE A 46 12.68 1.20 2.92
C ILE A 46 14.05 0.62 3.30
N GLU A 47 14.41 0.65 4.58
CA GLU A 47 15.77 0.34 5.04
C GLU A 47 15.97 -1.13 5.46
N GLN A 48 14.90 -1.85 5.77
CA GLN A 48 15.01 -3.22 6.30
C GLN A 48 14.25 -4.26 5.48
N ILE A 49 13.21 -3.88 4.73
CA ILE A 49 12.44 -4.83 3.90
C ILE A 49 12.96 -4.80 2.46
N LEU A 50 12.97 -3.62 1.82
CA LEU A 50 13.35 -3.51 0.41
C LEU A 50 14.78 -4.01 0.08
N PRO A 51 15.82 -3.79 0.91
CA PRO A 51 17.19 -4.19 0.56
C PRO A 51 17.40 -5.70 0.52
N VAL A 52 16.53 -6.45 1.19
CA VAL A 52 16.63 -7.90 1.25
C VAL A 52 16.06 -8.49 -0.05
N ALA A 53 15.11 -7.81 -0.70
CA ALA A 53 14.40 -8.29 -1.89
C ALA A 53 15.24 -8.03 -3.14
N ARG A 54 15.52 -9.08 -3.92
CA ARG A 54 16.41 -9.00 -5.09
C ARG A 54 15.87 -8.01 -6.13
N SER A 55 14.56 -8.00 -6.38
CA SER A 55 13.92 -7.08 -7.33
C SER A 55 13.97 -5.61 -6.91
N LEU A 56 14.14 -5.32 -5.61
CA LEU A 56 13.98 -3.98 -5.02
C LEU A 56 15.28 -3.42 -4.43
N LYS A 57 16.32 -4.23 -4.23
CA LYS A 57 17.59 -3.80 -3.63
C LYS A 57 18.22 -2.60 -4.33
N GLU A 58 18.18 -2.56 -5.67
CA GLU A 58 18.71 -1.45 -6.46
C GLU A 58 17.85 -0.18 -6.39
N ILE A 59 16.59 -0.31 -5.99
CA ILE A 59 15.63 0.78 -5.87
C ILE A 59 15.75 1.48 -4.51
N VAL A 60 16.40 0.86 -3.52
CA VAL A 60 16.56 1.42 -2.16
C VAL A 60 17.08 2.85 -2.15
N PRO A 61 18.15 3.23 -2.90
CA PRO A 61 18.61 4.62 -2.92
C PRO A 61 17.54 5.59 -3.45
N LEU A 62 16.80 5.20 -4.48
CA LEU A 62 15.69 6.00 -5.01
C LEU A 62 14.57 6.16 -3.97
N ALA A 63 14.22 5.08 -3.26
CA ALA A 63 13.20 5.12 -2.21
C ALA A 63 13.64 6.00 -1.02
N GLN A 64 14.91 5.98 -0.64
CA GLN A 64 15.48 6.87 0.37
C GLN A 64 15.38 8.34 -0.03
N GLU A 65 15.73 8.68 -1.28
CA GLU A 65 15.60 10.05 -1.79
C GLU A 65 14.14 10.48 -1.90
N ALA A 66 13.27 9.60 -2.38
CA ALA A 66 11.83 9.88 -2.43
C ALA A 66 11.26 10.13 -1.02
N TYR A 67 11.70 9.35 -0.02
CA TYR A 67 11.33 9.56 1.39
C TYR A 67 11.79 10.91 1.91
N LEU A 68 13.06 11.29 1.70
CA LEU A 68 13.56 12.62 2.09
C LEU A 68 12.82 13.76 1.38
N GLY A 69 12.61 13.63 0.06
CA GLY A 69 11.90 14.62 -0.75
C GLY A 69 10.46 14.81 -0.28
N ALA A 70 9.77 13.71 0.04
CA ALA A 70 8.40 13.71 0.52
C ALA A 70 8.27 14.51 1.82
N TYR A 71 9.15 14.24 2.78
CA TYR A 71 9.19 14.96 4.07
C TYR A 71 9.84 16.34 4.00
N SER A 72 10.34 16.73 2.84
CA SER A 72 10.74 18.10 2.51
C SER A 72 9.65 18.85 1.73
N GLY A 73 8.48 18.24 1.51
CA GLY A 73 7.32 18.84 0.84
C GLY A 73 7.16 18.49 -0.65
N TYR A 74 8.09 17.73 -1.24
CA TYR A 74 8.09 17.38 -2.66
C TYR A 74 7.29 16.09 -2.97
N TRP A 75 6.03 16.03 -2.52
CA TRP A 75 5.19 14.83 -2.62
C TRP A 75 4.98 14.34 -4.06
N ALA A 76 4.77 15.25 -5.01
CA ALA A 76 4.55 14.90 -6.40
C ALA A 76 5.75 14.13 -7.00
N THR A 77 6.95 14.66 -6.81
CA THR A 77 8.19 14.05 -7.29
C THR A 77 8.43 12.72 -6.60
N SER A 78 8.22 12.65 -5.28
CA SER A 78 8.42 11.44 -4.51
C SER A 78 7.46 10.31 -4.89
N VAL A 79 6.16 10.60 -5.03
CA VAL A 79 5.18 9.59 -5.48
C VAL A 79 5.47 9.18 -6.92
N GLY A 80 5.71 10.15 -7.81
CA GLY A 80 6.01 9.90 -9.23
C GLY A 80 7.26 9.05 -9.45
N ALA A 81 8.27 9.17 -8.58
CA ALA A 81 9.47 8.35 -8.63
C ALA A 81 9.22 6.88 -8.25
N LEU A 82 8.24 6.59 -7.38
CA LEU A 82 7.96 5.23 -6.91
C LEU A 82 7.01 4.45 -7.84
N ILE A 83 6.21 5.12 -8.66
CA ILE A 83 5.35 4.46 -9.66
C ILE A 83 6.13 3.55 -10.61
N PRO A 84 7.18 4.01 -11.33
CA PRO A 84 7.96 3.13 -12.20
C PRO A 84 8.76 2.08 -11.42
N ALA A 85 9.05 2.32 -10.14
CA ALA A 85 9.70 1.33 -9.29
C ALA A 85 8.82 0.10 -9.03
N ILE A 86 7.50 0.28 -8.87
CA ILE A 86 6.53 -0.82 -8.76
C ILE A 86 6.49 -1.65 -10.06
N GLU A 87 6.42 -0.99 -11.21
CA GLU A 87 6.40 -1.67 -12.52
C GLU A 87 7.73 -2.42 -12.80
N GLY A 88 8.85 -1.77 -12.51
CA GLY A 88 10.18 -2.34 -12.68
C GLY A 88 10.44 -3.52 -11.75
N SER A 89 10.05 -3.43 -10.48
CA SER A 89 10.20 -4.54 -9.52
C SER A 89 9.34 -5.74 -9.90
N LEU A 90 8.06 -5.53 -10.28
CA LEU A 90 7.20 -6.60 -10.79
C LEU A 90 7.86 -7.32 -11.98
N THR A 91 8.39 -6.58 -12.95
CA THR A 91 9.07 -7.17 -14.11
C THR A 91 10.32 -7.97 -13.73
N ARG A 92 11.04 -7.58 -12.68
CA ARG A 92 12.22 -8.33 -12.17
C ARG A 92 11.82 -9.58 -11.38
N ILE A 93 10.71 -9.54 -10.65
CA ILE A 93 10.18 -10.71 -9.93
C ILE A 93 9.88 -11.82 -10.92
N VAL A 94 9.10 -11.51 -11.96
CA VAL A 94 8.70 -12.48 -12.99
C VAL A 94 9.62 -12.46 -14.20
N SER A 95 10.94 -12.36 -13.98
CA SER A 95 11.91 -12.31 -15.08
C SER A 95 11.96 -13.59 -15.94
N ASP A 96 11.42 -14.69 -15.41
CA ASP A 96 11.19 -15.95 -16.13
C ASP A 96 9.99 -15.88 -17.09
N LEU A 97 9.07 -14.95 -16.87
CA LEU A 97 7.94 -14.69 -17.76
C LEU A 97 8.45 -13.87 -18.95
N GLY A 98 8.16 -14.34 -20.17
CA GLY A 98 8.66 -13.74 -21.40
C GLY A 98 8.39 -12.23 -21.51
N THR A 99 9.23 -11.52 -22.26
CA THR A 99 9.24 -10.04 -22.33
C THR A 99 7.94 -9.40 -22.84
N ASN A 100 7.08 -10.18 -23.51
CA ASN A 100 5.82 -9.72 -24.10
C ASN A 100 4.61 -9.84 -23.15
N ALA A 101 4.82 -10.32 -21.91
CA ALA A 101 3.74 -10.44 -20.94
C ALA A 101 3.20 -9.05 -20.54
N THR A 102 1.87 -8.93 -20.50
CA THR A 102 1.21 -7.69 -20.08
C THR A 102 1.34 -7.48 -18.57
N ALA A 103 1.09 -6.26 -18.07
CA ALA A 103 1.10 -6.01 -16.63
C ALA A 103 0.13 -6.94 -15.87
N PRO A 104 -1.13 -7.15 -16.31
CA PRO A 104 -2.02 -8.17 -15.72
C PRO A 104 -1.41 -9.58 -15.66
N ASP A 105 -0.77 -10.05 -16.74
CA ASP A 105 -0.17 -11.39 -16.76
C ASP A 105 0.96 -11.52 -15.75
N LYS A 106 1.82 -10.49 -15.65
CA LYS A 106 2.91 -10.44 -14.68
C LYS A 106 2.39 -10.47 -13.24
N ILE A 107 1.31 -9.73 -12.96
CA ILE A 107 0.67 -9.70 -11.63
C ILE A 107 0.11 -11.07 -11.29
N ASP A 108 -0.65 -11.68 -12.21
CA ASP A 108 -1.27 -12.97 -11.98
C ASP A 108 -0.22 -14.05 -11.75
N HIS A 109 0.84 -14.09 -12.56
CA HIS A 109 1.97 -15.02 -12.42
C HIS A 109 2.67 -14.89 -11.06
N ALA A 110 3.09 -13.67 -10.70
CA ALA A 110 3.77 -13.40 -9.43
C ALA A 110 2.91 -13.84 -8.23
N VAL A 111 1.64 -13.46 -8.23
CA VAL A 111 0.75 -13.71 -7.09
C VAL A 111 0.28 -15.16 -7.04
N ASN A 112 0.06 -15.82 -8.18
CA ASN A 112 -0.34 -17.24 -8.21
C ASN A 112 0.75 -18.10 -7.59
N ARG A 113 2.00 -17.88 -8.01
CA ARG A 113 3.15 -18.59 -7.44
C ARG A 113 3.30 -18.35 -5.94
N ALA A 114 3.12 -17.11 -5.47
CA ALA A 114 3.14 -16.80 -4.04
C ALA A 114 2.00 -17.48 -3.26
N ILE A 115 0.80 -17.54 -3.82
CA ILE A 115 -0.37 -18.24 -3.24
C ILE A 115 -0.13 -19.75 -3.21
N GLU A 116 0.42 -20.34 -4.26
CA GLU A 116 0.78 -21.76 -4.30
C GLU A 116 1.75 -22.12 -3.18
N THR A 117 2.82 -21.34 -3.00
CA THR A 117 3.77 -21.52 -1.90
C THR A 117 3.07 -21.37 -0.54
N ALA A 118 2.18 -20.38 -0.40
CA ALA A 118 1.39 -20.20 0.83
C ALA A 118 0.46 -21.39 1.12
N ALA A 119 -0.19 -21.94 0.09
CA ALA A 119 -1.06 -23.11 0.17
C ALA A 119 -0.27 -24.38 0.56
N GLN A 120 0.90 -24.58 -0.04
CA GLN A 120 1.79 -25.69 0.30
C GLN A 120 2.20 -25.65 1.78
N LEU A 121 2.55 -24.46 2.30
CA LEU A 121 2.89 -24.31 3.71
C LEU A 121 1.66 -24.44 4.63
N HIS A 122 0.48 -23.99 4.21
CA HIS A 122 -0.74 -24.07 5.03
C HIS A 122 -1.10 -25.52 5.38
N PHE A 123 -0.91 -26.44 4.44
CA PHE A 123 -1.20 -27.85 4.64
C PHE A 123 0.04 -28.71 4.92
N ASP A 124 1.19 -28.10 5.25
CA ASP A 124 2.53 -28.70 5.41
C ASP A 124 2.58 -30.25 5.42
N ARG A 125 3.10 -30.83 4.32
CA ARG A 125 3.29 -32.28 4.11
C ARG A 125 2.03 -33.16 4.16
N MET A 126 0.84 -32.59 4.28
CA MET A 126 -0.41 -33.34 4.17
C MET A 126 -0.82 -33.51 2.71
N TRP A 127 -1.38 -34.69 2.39
CA TRP A 127 -2.10 -34.86 1.15
C TRP A 127 -3.43 -34.12 1.25
N VAL A 128 -3.74 -33.32 0.23
CA VAL A 128 -4.93 -32.48 0.18
C VAL A 128 -5.44 -32.49 -1.25
N PRO A 129 -6.75 -32.63 -1.47
CA PRO A 129 -7.35 -32.41 -2.78
C PRO A 129 -6.95 -31.05 -3.37
N PRO A 130 -6.67 -30.95 -4.69
CA PRO A 130 -6.21 -29.70 -5.31
C PRO A 130 -7.15 -28.52 -5.10
N GLU A 131 -8.46 -28.78 -4.97
CA GLU A 131 -9.50 -27.76 -4.80
C GLU A 131 -9.29 -26.95 -3.51
N TYR A 132 -8.74 -27.57 -2.47
CA TYR A 132 -8.44 -26.91 -1.20
C TYR A 132 -7.15 -26.08 -1.23
N LYS A 133 -6.34 -26.20 -2.28
CA LYS A 133 -5.14 -25.38 -2.49
C LYS A 133 -5.40 -24.14 -3.35
N THR A 134 -6.63 -23.98 -3.83
CA THR A 134 -7.03 -22.84 -4.66
C THR A 134 -7.13 -21.55 -3.86
N CYS A 135 -6.97 -20.42 -4.55
CA CYS A 135 -7.21 -19.10 -3.96
C CYS A 135 -8.63 -18.99 -3.40
N ASP A 136 -9.65 -19.47 -4.13
CA ASP A 136 -11.05 -19.36 -3.73
C ASP A 136 -11.34 -20.03 -2.38
N TYR A 137 -10.75 -21.21 -2.15
CA TYR A 137 -10.87 -21.89 -0.87
C TYR A 137 -10.09 -21.18 0.23
N LEU A 138 -8.83 -20.82 -0.04
CA LEU A 138 -7.92 -20.28 0.98
C LEU A 138 -8.14 -18.79 1.27
N PHE A 139 -8.85 -18.04 0.43
CA PHE A 139 -9.06 -16.61 0.60
C PHE A 139 -9.72 -16.27 1.95
N GLY A 140 -10.66 -17.10 2.41
CA GLY A 140 -11.33 -16.93 3.71
C GLY A 140 -10.60 -17.57 4.89
N GLN A 141 -9.56 -18.37 4.65
CA GLN A 141 -8.92 -19.23 5.68
C GLN A 141 -7.47 -18.84 5.95
N GLY A 142 -6.76 -18.33 4.95
CA GLY A 142 -5.35 -18.00 5.02
C GLY A 142 -5.13 -16.49 4.90
N GLU A 143 -4.71 -15.85 5.99
CA GLU A 143 -4.41 -14.41 6.02
C GLU A 143 -3.37 -14.00 4.95
N ARG A 144 -2.42 -14.89 4.65
CA ARG A 144 -1.40 -14.70 3.60
C ARG A 144 -2.02 -14.66 2.21
N VAL A 145 -2.86 -15.65 1.89
CA VAL A 145 -3.59 -15.71 0.61
C VAL A 145 -4.52 -14.52 0.47
N PHE A 146 -5.24 -14.18 1.55
CA PHE A 146 -6.09 -13.00 1.59
C PHE A 146 -5.31 -11.71 1.28
N ALA A 147 -4.13 -11.51 1.89
CA ALA A 147 -3.31 -10.34 1.65
C ALA A 147 -2.80 -10.27 0.20
N PHE A 148 -2.25 -11.38 -0.32
CA PHE A 148 -1.75 -11.46 -1.69
C PHE A 148 -2.84 -11.23 -2.74
N GLU A 149 -4.00 -11.87 -2.57
CA GLU A 149 -5.14 -11.71 -3.47
C GLU A 149 -5.72 -10.29 -3.40
N THR A 150 -5.78 -9.68 -2.21
CA THR A 150 -6.23 -8.28 -2.12
C THR A 150 -5.28 -7.35 -2.87
N PHE A 151 -3.96 -7.58 -2.75
CA PHE A 151 -2.96 -6.78 -3.45
C PHE A 151 -3.02 -7.00 -4.97
N ARG A 152 -3.24 -8.25 -5.44
CA ARG A 152 -3.52 -8.53 -6.87
C ARG A 152 -4.68 -7.70 -7.39
N ARG A 153 -5.81 -7.72 -6.68
CA ARG A 153 -7.01 -6.96 -7.06
C ARG A 153 -6.72 -5.47 -7.12
N TRP A 154 -5.98 -4.93 -6.15
CA TRP A 154 -5.56 -3.53 -6.16
C TRP A 154 -4.69 -3.18 -7.38
N LEU A 155 -3.66 -3.99 -7.65
CA LEU A 155 -2.78 -3.76 -8.79
C LEU A 155 -3.55 -3.76 -10.12
N LYS A 156 -4.46 -4.73 -10.31
CA LYS A 156 -5.21 -4.88 -11.58
C LYS A 156 -6.33 -3.85 -11.73
N ASN A 157 -7.11 -3.63 -10.68
CA ASN A 157 -8.35 -2.86 -10.78
C ASN A 157 -8.15 -1.36 -10.52
N HIS A 158 -7.06 -0.97 -9.86
CA HIS A 158 -6.83 0.43 -9.47
C HIS A 158 -5.50 0.96 -10.01
N PHE A 159 -4.39 0.25 -9.80
CA PHE A 159 -3.07 0.79 -10.13
C PHE A 159 -2.75 0.74 -11.64
N PHE A 160 -2.98 -0.41 -12.29
CA PHE A 160 -2.68 -0.64 -13.71
C PHE A 160 -3.91 -0.61 -14.64
N CYS A 161 -5.11 -0.36 -14.11
CA CYS A 161 -6.30 -0.28 -14.95
C CYS A 161 -6.26 0.95 -15.87
N ASN A 162 -7.03 0.92 -16.95
CA ASN A 162 -7.12 2.06 -17.84
C ASN A 162 -7.79 3.24 -17.14
N THR A 163 -7.37 4.47 -17.47
CA THR A 163 -7.92 5.68 -16.83
C THR A 163 -9.44 5.83 -16.96
N HIS A 164 -10.05 5.30 -18.02
CA HIS A 164 -11.50 5.33 -18.21
C HIS A 164 -12.27 4.30 -17.36
N GLU A 165 -11.58 3.27 -16.86
CA GLU A 165 -12.14 2.23 -15.99
C GLU A 165 -11.88 2.52 -14.50
N TYR A 166 -11.04 3.52 -14.21
CA TYR A 166 -10.68 3.88 -12.84
C TYR A 166 -11.84 4.58 -12.13
N ASP A 167 -12.36 3.96 -11.08
CA ASP A 167 -13.41 4.50 -10.20
C ASP A 167 -12.92 4.84 -8.78
N GLY A 168 -11.61 4.66 -8.58
CA GLY A 168 -10.98 4.78 -7.29
C GLY A 168 -10.90 6.22 -6.77
N VAL A 169 -10.78 6.33 -5.46
CA VAL A 169 -10.88 7.62 -4.74
C VAL A 169 -9.53 8.26 -4.45
N THR A 170 -8.46 7.47 -4.47
CA THR A 170 -7.09 7.91 -4.20
C THR A 170 -6.45 8.59 -5.41
N TRP A 171 -7.06 8.42 -6.59
CA TRP A 171 -6.54 8.81 -7.90
C TRP A 171 -5.16 8.22 -8.21
N LEU A 172 -4.77 7.17 -7.48
CA LEU A 172 -3.47 6.53 -7.56
C LEU A 172 -3.48 5.46 -8.65
N ASN A 173 -3.35 5.91 -9.89
CA ASN A 173 -3.36 5.09 -11.09
C ASN A 173 -2.15 5.43 -11.98
N ARG A 174 -1.47 4.41 -12.49
CA ARG A 174 -0.25 4.52 -13.30
C ARG A 174 -0.51 5.22 -14.65
N HIS A 175 -1.65 4.96 -15.29
CA HIS A 175 -2.02 5.62 -16.54
C HIS A 175 -2.38 7.10 -16.32
N MET A 176 -3.07 7.42 -15.22
CA MET A 176 -3.36 8.81 -14.87
C MET A 176 -2.09 9.63 -14.62
N PHE A 177 -1.10 9.04 -13.95
CA PHE A 177 0.22 9.65 -13.80
C PHE A 177 0.89 9.85 -15.17
N ALA A 178 0.95 8.81 -16.00
CA ALA A 178 1.62 8.86 -17.31
C ALA A 178 1.01 9.90 -18.25
N HIS A 179 -0.32 10.12 -18.16
CA HIS A 179 -1.04 11.08 -18.99
C HIS A 179 -1.25 12.44 -18.29
N GLY A 180 -0.81 12.62 -17.05
CA GLY A 180 -0.94 13.87 -16.30
C GLY A 180 -2.38 14.35 -16.09
N THR A 181 -3.35 13.44 -16.05
CA THR A 181 -4.79 13.79 -16.16
C THR A 181 -5.39 14.40 -14.89
N ALA A 182 -4.75 14.24 -13.74
CA ALA A 182 -5.17 14.87 -12.47
C ALA A 182 -3.94 15.11 -11.58
N ALA A 183 -4.02 16.06 -10.64
CA ALA A 183 -2.97 16.32 -9.64
C ALA A 183 -3.26 15.64 -8.28
N SER A 184 -4.45 15.07 -8.10
CA SER A 184 -4.92 14.48 -6.84
C SER A 184 -4.09 13.28 -6.37
N TRP A 185 -3.31 12.64 -7.24
CA TRP A 185 -2.41 11.55 -6.89
C TRP A 185 -1.20 11.98 -6.04
N GLN A 186 -0.88 13.29 -6.00
CA GLN A 186 0.31 13.84 -5.33
C GLN A 186 0.18 13.96 -3.80
N GLN A 187 -0.80 13.28 -3.19
CA GLN A 187 -1.11 13.41 -1.76
C GLN A 187 -0.15 12.62 -0.85
N PRO A 188 0.12 13.09 0.38
CA PRO A 188 0.97 12.38 1.35
C PRO A 188 0.53 10.94 1.63
N ALA A 189 -0.78 10.70 1.66
CA ALA A 189 -1.32 9.36 1.88
C ALA A 189 -0.93 8.38 0.75
N ASN A 190 -0.81 8.87 -0.50
CA ASN A 190 -0.39 8.04 -1.62
C ASN A 190 1.10 7.70 -1.58
N PHE A 191 1.93 8.56 -1.01
CA PHE A 191 3.34 8.22 -0.76
C PHE A 191 3.46 7.01 0.17
N ALA A 192 2.72 7.03 1.29
CA ALA A 192 2.68 5.90 2.21
C ALA A 192 2.21 4.61 1.53
N ARG A 193 1.16 4.69 0.69
CA ARG A 193 0.67 3.55 -0.13
C ARG A 193 1.74 3.01 -1.06
N MET A 194 2.49 3.87 -1.75
CA MET A 194 3.59 3.43 -2.63
C MET A 194 4.69 2.70 -1.85
N VAL A 195 5.07 3.19 -0.66
CA VAL A 195 6.05 2.50 0.20
C VAL A 195 5.53 1.13 0.64
N VAL A 196 4.26 1.05 1.06
CA VAL A 196 3.61 -0.21 1.45
C VAL A 196 3.50 -1.17 0.26
N ALA A 197 3.20 -0.67 -0.93
CA ALA A 197 3.12 -1.47 -2.15
C ALA A 197 4.48 -2.07 -2.53
N LEU A 198 5.58 -1.30 -2.44
CA LEU A 198 6.94 -1.82 -2.66
C LEU A 198 7.31 -2.88 -1.62
N ALA A 199 6.99 -2.63 -0.34
CA ALA A 199 7.23 -3.63 0.70
C ALA A 199 6.39 -4.91 0.44
N THR A 200 5.14 -4.76 0.01
CA THR A 200 4.26 -5.89 -0.32
C THR A 200 4.79 -6.69 -1.52
N LEU A 201 5.37 -6.03 -2.53
CA LEU A 201 6.07 -6.69 -3.62
C LEU A 201 7.31 -7.45 -3.14
N ALA A 202 8.07 -6.89 -2.19
CA ALA A 202 9.17 -7.63 -1.56
C ALA A 202 8.62 -8.92 -0.92
N ALA A 203 7.56 -8.84 -0.12
CA ALA A 203 6.93 -10.02 0.47
C ALA A 203 6.49 -11.04 -0.60
N ILE A 204 5.84 -10.59 -1.68
CA ILE A 204 5.46 -11.49 -2.78
C ILE A 204 6.68 -12.19 -3.40
N GLU A 205 7.79 -11.47 -3.63
CA GLU A 205 9.02 -12.08 -4.17
C GLU A 205 9.55 -13.22 -3.29
N TYR A 206 9.53 -13.08 -1.97
CA TYR A 206 9.99 -14.16 -1.08
C TYR A 206 9.13 -15.42 -1.11
N TRP A 207 7.83 -15.24 -1.31
CA TRP A 207 6.89 -16.35 -1.43
C TRP A 207 6.90 -16.93 -2.84
N TYR A 208 7.18 -16.11 -3.85
CA TYR A 208 7.45 -16.52 -5.22
C TYR A 208 8.65 -17.47 -5.28
N ASP A 209 9.78 -17.05 -4.69
CA ASP A 209 11.04 -17.80 -4.66
C ASP A 209 11.06 -18.96 -3.63
N ALA A 210 10.00 -19.10 -2.81
CA ALA A 210 9.92 -20.03 -1.69
C ALA A 210 11.10 -19.93 -0.69
N SER A 211 11.72 -18.76 -0.60
CA SER A 211 12.82 -18.48 0.33
C SER A 211 12.32 -18.09 1.73
N HIS A 212 11.06 -17.67 1.85
CA HIS A 212 10.35 -17.40 3.10
C HIS A 212 11.06 -16.42 4.07
N SER A 213 11.98 -15.59 3.57
CA SER A 213 12.87 -14.79 4.43
C SER A 213 12.30 -13.44 4.85
N VAL A 214 11.14 -13.03 4.35
CA VAL A 214 10.36 -11.92 4.91
C VAL A 214 9.33 -12.42 5.91
N SER A 215 9.50 -11.94 7.14
CA SER A 215 8.53 -12.10 8.22
C SER A 215 7.27 -11.29 7.93
N PHE A 216 6.10 -11.85 8.26
CA PHE A 216 4.84 -11.10 8.32
C PHE A 216 4.70 -10.25 9.58
N PHE A 217 5.68 -10.34 10.50
CA PHE A 217 5.85 -9.38 11.57
C PHE A 217 6.75 -8.26 11.10
N LEU A 218 6.34 -7.01 11.31
CA LEU A 218 7.17 -5.86 10.99
C LEU A 218 8.47 -6.00 11.79
N PRO A 219 9.65 -5.95 11.15
CA PRO A 219 10.91 -5.94 11.87
C PRO A 219 10.92 -4.80 12.88
N ALA A 220 11.39 -5.07 14.09
CA ALA A 220 11.67 -4.00 15.04
C ALA A 220 12.62 -3.00 14.37
N MET A 221 12.42 -1.71 14.64
CA MET A 221 13.30 -0.70 14.07
C MET A 221 14.71 -0.91 14.61
N ASN A 222 15.64 -1.29 13.73
CA ASN A 222 17.03 -1.46 14.08
C ASN A 222 17.76 -0.19 13.66
N ASP A 223 18.09 0.67 14.63
CA ASP A 223 18.81 1.91 14.34
C ASP A 223 20.12 1.63 13.59
N ASP A 224 20.81 0.50 13.78
CA ASP A 224 22.07 0.23 13.05
C ASP A 224 21.86 -0.07 11.55
N ARG A 225 20.67 -0.56 11.18
CA ARG A 225 20.32 -0.86 9.77
C ARG A 225 19.60 0.28 9.07
N VAL A 226 18.98 1.19 9.82
CA VAL A 226 18.32 2.37 9.24
C VAL A 226 19.40 3.40 8.88
N GLY A 227 19.54 3.65 7.58
CA GLY A 227 20.50 4.62 7.06
C GLY A 227 20.35 6.03 7.67
N PRO A 228 21.44 6.81 7.69
CA PRO A 228 21.45 8.15 8.29
C PRO A 228 20.43 9.09 7.65
N LYS A 229 20.07 8.89 6.38
CA LYS A 229 19.03 9.65 5.66
C LYS A 229 17.65 9.48 6.30
N CYS A 230 17.18 8.24 6.45
CA CYS A 230 15.90 7.94 7.07
C CYS A 230 15.85 8.35 8.55
N LYS A 231 16.95 8.18 9.29
CA LYS A 231 17.09 8.71 10.66
C LYS A 231 16.95 10.23 10.72
N LYS A 232 17.59 10.95 9.80
CA LYS A 232 17.59 12.41 9.77
C LYS A 232 16.19 12.96 9.45
N ALA A 233 15.48 12.39 8.48
CA ALA A 233 14.08 12.78 8.22
C ALA A 233 13.17 12.50 9.42
N ARG A 234 13.28 11.32 10.06
CA ARG A 234 12.52 11.01 11.28
C ARG A 234 12.77 12.04 12.38
N ASN A 235 14.05 12.31 12.67
CA ASN A 235 14.43 13.21 13.75
C ASN A 235 14.04 14.67 13.44
N ALA A 236 14.17 15.11 12.19
CA ALA A 236 13.75 16.44 11.76
C ALA A 236 12.23 16.62 11.88
N THR A 237 11.43 15.63 11.49
CA THR A 237 9.97 15.69 11.64
C THR A 237 9.54 15.59 13.11
N ALA A 238 10.21 14.76 13.92
CA ALA A 238 9.96 14.70 15.37
C ALA A 238 10.28 16.04 16.06
N LEU A 239 11.33 16.74 15.61
CA LEU A 239 11.67 18.07 16.08
C LEU A 239 10.63 19.11 15.64
N ALA A 240 10.18 19.06 14.38
CA ALA A 240 9.15 19.95 13.84
C ALA A 240 7.79 19.78 14.56
N ILE A 241 7.40 18.54 14.88
CA ILE A 241 6.19 18.25 15.65
C ILE A 241 6.31 18.81 17.08
N ARG A 242 7.49 18.71 17.72
CA ARG A 242 7.74 19.31 19.05
C ARG A 242 7.76 20.84 19.04
N HIS A 243 8.13 21.47 17.93
CA HIS A 243 8.10 22.94 17.79
C HIS A 243 6.72 23.49 17.37
N GLN A 244 5.82 22.66 16.86
CA GLN A 244 4.43 23.04 16.53
C GLN A 244 3.46 22.95 17.73
N SER A 245 3.88 22.44 18.89
CA SER A 245 3.06 22.33 20.11
C SER A 245 3.06 23.58 21.01
N LEU A 246 3.04 24.79 20.44
CA LEU A 246 2.72 26.05 21.15
C LEU A 246 1.31 26.54 20.73
N PRO A 247 0.55 27.19 21.63
CA PRO A 247 -0.90 27.09 21.66
C PRO A 247 -1.59 27.80 20.49
N VAL A 248 -2.54 27.10 19.88
CA VAL A 248 -3.53 27.66 18.97
C VAL A 248 -4.39 28.66 19.75
N MET A 249 -4.30 29.94 19.39
CA MET A 249 -5.27 30.95 19.84
C MET A 249 -6.67 30.64 19.29
N PRO A 250 -7.75 30.93 20.04
CA PRO A 250 -9.10 30.58 19.64
C PRO A 250 -9.56 31.47 18.48
N ILE A 251 -9.93 30.86 17.35
CA ILE A 251 -10.67 31.55 16.30
C ILE A 251 -12.15 31.54 16.71
N SER A 252 -12.69 32.75 16.83
CA SER A 252 -14.08 33.06 17.14
C SER A 252 -15.04 32.50 16.09
N ALA A 253 -16.21 32.11 16.57
CA ALA A 253 -17.33 31.64 15.77
C ALA A 253 -17.83 32.71 14.78
N SER A 254 -18.17 32.30 13.57
CA SER A 254 -19.30 32.90 12.86
C SER A 254 -20.07 31.81 12.11
N CYS A 255 -21.35 31.75 12.43
CA CYS A 255 -22.35 30.84 11.88
C CYS A 255 -22.89 31.46 10.58
N SER A 256 -22.96 30.70 9.49
CA SER A 256 -23.87 31.04 8.39
C SER A 256 -24.45 29.77 7.76
N HIS A 257 -25.79 29.72 7.78
CA HIS A 257 -26.64 28.71 7.18
C HIS A 257 -26.58 28.76 5.66
N ILE A 258 -26.46 27.60 4.99
CA ILE A 258 -27.06 27.38 3.66
C ILE A 258 -27.62 25.95 3.56
N ASN A 259 -28.92 25.86 3.30
CA ASN A 259 -29.69 24.68 2.92
C ASN A 259 -29.44 24.31 1.44
N HIS A 260 -29.30 23.02 1.10
CA HIS A 260 -30.32 22.28 0.33
C HIS A 260 -29.94 20.85 -0.13
N LYS A 261 -30.94 19.96 0.04
CA LYS A 261 -31.41 18.87 -0.83
C LYS A 261 -30.53 17.62 -1.03
N THR A 262 -30.88 16.60 -0.25
CA THR A 262 -30.62 15.17 -0.47
C THR A 262 -31.53 14.58 -1.55
N ARG A 263 -30.98 13.68 -2.37
CA ARG A 263 -31.72 12.61 -3.09
C ARG A 263 -31.15 11.25 -2.65
N PRO A 264 -31.98 10.21 -2.46
CA PRO A 264 -31.54 8.96 -1.86
C PRO A 264 -31.13 7.90 -2.88
N GLY A 265 -30.15 7.08 -2.50
CA GLY A 265 -30.18 5.63 -2.70
C GLY A 265 -29.49 5.06 -3.95
N SER A 266 -28.27 4.54 -3.77
CA SER A 266 -27.84 3.30 -4.42
C SER A 266 -26.86 2.56 -3.51
N SER A 267 -27.38 1.56 -2.80
CA SER A 267 -26.61 0.56 -2.07
C SER A 267 -25.94 -0.38 -3.07
N THR A 268 -24.61 -0.32 -3.21
CA THR A 268 -23.82 -1.41 -3.80
C THR A 268 -22.30 -1.27 -3.57
N ARG A 269 -21.70 -2.37 -3.06
CA ARG A 269 -20.28 -2.83 -3.14
C ARG A 269 -19.21 -2.24 -2.19
N LEU A 270 -19.34 -2.50 -0.89
CA LEU A 270 -18.25 -2.37 0.10
C LEU A 270 -17.05 -3.32 -0.11
N HIS A 271 -17.16 -4.36 -0.95
CA HIS A 271 -16.05 -5.29 -1.22
C HIS A 271 -15.01 -4.74 -2.22
N GLY A 272 -15.36 -3.75 -3.05
CA GLY A 272 -14.41 -3.03 -3.90
C GLY A 272 -13.60 -1.99 -3.12
N ASP A 273 -14.25 -1.32 -2.16
CA ASP A 273 -13.65 -0.22 -1.40
C ASP A 273 -12.41 -0.63 -0.59
N VAL A 274 -12.30 -1.89 -0.14
CA VAL A 274 -11.15 -2.37 0.67
C VAL A 274 -9.89 -2.58 -0.17
N ALA A 275 -10.04 -2.87 -1.47
CA ALA A 275 -8.89 -2.95 -2.37
C ALA A 275 -8.28 -1.56 -2.55
N ASP A 276 -9.10 -0.53 -2.72
CA ASP A 276 -8.74 0.89 -2.83
C ASP A 276 -8.00 1.46 -1.58
N MET A 277 -7.99 0.72 -0.47
CA MET A 277 -7.33 1.08 0.79
C MET A 277 -5.85 0.68 0.87
N LEU A 278 -5.38 -0.18 -0.04
CA LEU A 278 -3.95 -0.46 -0.26
C LEU A 278 -3.29 0.67 -1.07
#